data_AF-A0A4Q3SIN2-F1
#
_entry.id   AF-A0A4Q3SIN2-F1
#
_cell.length_a   1.000
_cell.length_b   1.000
_cell.length_c   1.000
_cell.angle_alpha   90.00
_cell.angle_beta   90.00
_cell.angle_gamma   90.00
#
_symmetry.space_group_name_H-M   'P 1'
#
loop_
_entity.id
_entity.type
_entity.pdbx_description
1 polymer ?
#
loop_
_entity_poly.entity_id
_entity_poly.type
_entity_poly.pdbx_seq_one_letter_code
_entity_poly.pdbx_strand_id
1 'polypeptide(L)' 'MAEDLKINRGSKVEQYQSILSQIEGLLDGETDLIANLANITGALKEQFNWWWVGFYLVKKDELVLGPFQG' A
#
# COMPACT_ATOMS: atom_id res chain seq x y z
N MET A 1 -5.33 7.79 -13.88
CA MET A 1 -4.23 8.75 -13.64
C MET A 1 -3.80 8.49 -12.21
N ALA A 2 -2.53 8.17 -11.96
CA ALA A 2 -2.07 8.02 -10.58
C ALA A 2 -2.17 9.39 -9.91
N GLU A 3 -3.01 9.51 -8.89
CA GLU A 3 -2.99 10.71 -8.06
C GLU A 3 -1.63 10.81 -7.37
N ASP A 4 -1.00 11.98 -7.37
CA ASP A 4 0.25 12.19 -6.65
C ASP A 4 0.02 12.00 -5.15
N LEU A 5 0.75 11.05 -4.55
CA LEU A 5 0.67 10.81 -3.12
C LEU A 5 1.24 12.00 -2.34
N LYS A 6 0.45 12.49 -1.38
CA LYS A 6 0.85 13.52 -0.44
C LYS A 6 1.60 12.87 0.72
N ILE A 7 2.92 13.01 0.66
CA ILE A 7 3.81 12.49 1.70
C ILE A 7 3.77 13.40 2.93
N ASN A 8 3.33 12.85 4.05
CA ASN A 8 3.28 13.57 5.31
C ASN A 8 4.57 13.32 6.12
N ARG A 9 5.14 14.36 6.75
CA ARG A 9 6.35 14.26 7.60
C ARG A 9 6.09 14.63 9.07
N GLY A 10 4.83 14.71 9.49
CA GLY A 10 4.40 14.92 10.87
C GLY A 10 4.63 13.69 11.76
N SER A 11 3.92 13.64 12.88
CA SER A 11 3.93 12.49 13.79
C SER A 11 3.50 11.20 13.08
N LYS A 12 3.93 10.05 13.62
CA LYS A 12 3.57 8.73 13.06
C LYS A 12 2.05 8.56 12.94
N VAL A 13 1.28 9.11 13.88
CA VAL A 13 -0.19 9.08 13.85
C VAL A 13 -0.73 9.88 12.67
N GLU A 14 -0.26 11.11 12.47
CA GLU A 14 -0.68 11.97 11.35
C GLU A 14 -0.31 11.35 10.00
N GLN A 15 0.85 10.70 9.90
CA GLN A 15 1.26 9.98 8.69
C GLN A 15 0.32 8.82 8.37
N TYR A 16 -0.04 7.99 9.35
CA TYR A 16 -0.99 6.90 9.13
C TYR A 16 -2.40 7.39 8.79
N GLN A 17 -2.88 8.44 9.45
CA GLN A 17 -4.17 9.04 9.14
C GLN A 17 -4.19 9.58 7.70
N SER A 18 -3.12 10.27 7.30
CA SER A 18 -2.99 10.84 5.96
C SER A 18 -2.90 9.76 4.87
N ILE A 19 -2.14 8.69 5.08
CA ILE A 19 -1.96 7.65 4.06
C ILE A 19 -3.17 6.72 3.95
N LEU A 20 -3.93 6.54 5.04
CA LEU A 20 -5.13 5.70 5.03
C LEU A 20 -6.18 6.26 4.06
N SER A 21 -6.52 7.55 4.14
CA SER A 21 -7.49 8.16 3.23
C SER A 21 -7.03 8.16 1.76
N GLN A 22 -5.72 8.24 1.53
CA GLN A 22 -5.16 8.15 0.17
C GLN A 22 -5.25 6.72 -0.38
N ILE A 23 -4.98 5.72 0.45
CA ILE A 23 -5.17 4.32 0.08
C ILE A 23 -6.64 4.06 -0.22
N GLU A 24 -7.57 4.52 0.61
CA GLU A 24 -9.02 4.37 0.34
C GLU A 24 -9.41 4.90 -1.05
N GLY A 25 -8.90 6.07 -1.45
CA GLY A 25 -9.11 6.62 -2.80
C GLY A 25 -8.46 5.78 -3.91
N LEU A 26 -7.26 5.23 -3.69
CA LEU A 26 -6.58 4.37 -4.66
C LEU A 26 -7.30 3.03 -4.89
N LEU A 27 -8.04 2.54 -3.89
CA LEU A 27 -8.80 1.30 -3.98
C LEU A 27 -10.22 1.51 -4.51
N ASP A 28 -10.70 2.75 -4.54
CA ASP A 28 -12.08 3.05 -4.96
C ASP A 28 -12.28 2.70 -6.44
N GLY A 29 -13.31 1.90 -6.71
CA GLY A 29 -13.62 1.40 -8.05
C GLY A 29 -12.68 0.33 -8.61
N GLU A 30 -11.58 0.00 -7.94
CA GLU A 30 -10.67 -1.08 -8.36
C GLU A 30 -11.09 -2.42 -7.73
N THR A 31 -11.31 -3.42 -8.57
CA THR A 31 -11.81 -4.75 -8.16
C THR A 31 -10.74 -5.83 -8.26
N ASP A 32 -9.66 -5.58 -8.99
CA ASP A 32 -8.55 -6.52 -9.09
C ASP A 32 -7.74 -6.55 -7.80
N LEU A 33 -7.65 -7.74 -7.19
CA LEU A 33 -6.95 -7.95 -5.94
C LEU A 33 -5.46 -7.59 -6.05
N ILE A 34 -4.81 -7.94 -7.16
CA ILE A 34 -3.37 -7.72 -7.32
C ILE A 34 -3.07 -6.22 -7.50
N ALA A 35 -3.90 -5.51 -8.27
CA ALA A 35 -3.83 -4.06 -8.42
C ALA A 35 -3.98 -3.36 -7.07
N ASN A 36 -5.00 -3.75 -6.28
CA ASN A 36 -5.24 -3.20 -4.95
C ASN A 36 -4.06 -3.45 -3.99
N LEU A 37 -3.55 -4.68 -3.92
CA LEU A 37 -2.39 -5.00 -3.09
C LEU A 37 -1.15 -4.23 -3.54
N ALA A 38 -0.92 -4.09 -4.85
CA ALA A 38 0.21 -3.33 -5.39
C ALA A 38 0.10 -1.83 -5.04
N ASN A 39 -1.08 -1.22 -5.21
CA ASN A 39 -1.33 0.17 -4.82
C ASN A 39 -1.06 0.42 -3.33
N ILE A 40 -1.51 -0.47 -2.45
CA ILE A 40 -1.23 -0.37 -1.00
C ILE A 40 0.27 -0.41 -0.74
N THR A 41 1.00 -1.35 -1.35
CA THR A 41 2.45 -1.45 -1.14
C THR A 41 3.21 -0.24 -1.66
N GLY A 42 2.82 0.31 -2.82
CA GLY A 42 3.39 1.53 -3.39
C GLY A 42 3.19 2.71 -2.44
N ALA A 43 1.95 2.91 -1.98
CA ALA A 43 1.62 4.01 -1.09
C ALA A 43 2.37 3.96 0.25
N LEU A 44 2.47 2.77 0.85
CA LEU A 44 3.20 2.59 2.10
C LEU A 44 4.72 2.76 1.91
N LYS A 45 5.30 2.25 0.81
CA LYS A 45 6.73 2.43 0.51
C LYS A 45 7.06 3.91 0.35
N GLU A 46 6.25 4.67 -0.38
CA GLU A 46 6.51 6.08 -0.65
C GLU A 46 6.40 6.93 0.63
N GLN A 47 5.34 6.72 1.43
CA GLN A 47 5.13 7.44 2.68
C GLN A 47 6.26 7.21 3.68
N PHE A 48 6.64 5.95 3.90
CA PHE A 48 7.51 5.58 5.01
C PHE A 48 8.96 5.24 4.63
N ASN A 49 9.25 5.07 3.35
CA ASN A 49 10.56 4.65 2.84
C ASN A 49 11.13 3.42 3.56
N TRP A 50 10.26 2.47 3.93
CA TRP A 50 10.68 1.22 4.56
C TRP A 50 11.46 0.36 3.58
N TRP A 51 12.35 -0.48 4.10
CA TRP A 51 13.17 -1.36 3.26
C TRP A 51 12.36 -2.47 2.60
N TRP A 52 11.25 -2.86 3.21
CA TRP A 52 10.37 -3.86 2.62
C TRP A 52 8.93 -3.63 3.10
N VAL A 53 7.98 -3.64 2.18
CA VAL A 53 6.55 -3.68 2.49
C VAL A 53 5.88 -4.58 1.46
N GLY A 54 4.97 -5.45 1.88
CA GLY A 54 4.41 -6.44 0.96
C GLY A 54 3.44 -7.38 1.62
N PHE A 55 2.87 -8.24 0.78
CA PHE A 55 1.91 -9.25 1.19
C PHE A 55 2.43 -10.66 0.89
N TYR A 56 2.02 -11.60 1.73
CA TYR A 56 2.02 -13.01 1.40
C TYR A 56 0.57 -13.47 1.32
N LEU A 57 0.25 -14.25 0.28
CA LEU A 57 -1.08 -14.80 0.05
C LEU A 57 -1.06 -16.30 0.34
N VAL A 58 -2.09 -16.78 1.03
CA VAL A 58 -2.26 -18.21 1.27
C VAL A 58 -2.69 -18.90 -0.03
N LYS A 59 -1.90 -19.86 -0.51
CA LYS A 59 -2.24 -20.71 -1.66
C LYS A 59 -1.85 -22.15 -1.33
N LYS A 60 -2.82 -23.07 -1.38
CA LYS A 60 -2.62 -24.50 -1.09
C LYS A 60 -1.83 -24.72 0.21
N ASP A 61 -2.26 -24.06 1.28
CA ASP A 61 -1.66 -24.11 2.63
C ASP A 61 -0.22 -23.57 2.75
N GLU A 62 0.25 -22.81 1.75
CA GLU A 62 1.55 -22.15 1.75
C GLU A 62 1.43 -20.62 1.63
N LEU A 63 2.42 -19.90 2.16
CA LEU A 63 2.56 -18.46 1.96
C LEU A 63 3.33 -18.18 0.67
N VAL A 64 2.62 -17.67 -0.34
CA VAL A 64 3.19 -17.27 -1.63
C VAL A 64 3.37 -15.76 -1.67
N LEU A 65 4.54 -15.30 -2.10
CA LEU A 65 4.84 -13.88 -2.24
C LEU A 65 3.83 -13.19 -3.17
N GLY A 66 3.15 -12.17 -2.64
CA GLY A 66 2.28 -11.27 -3.39
C GLY A 66 3.00 -9.98 -3.77
N PRO A 67 2.25 -8.93 -4.17
CA PRO A 67 2.84 -7.61 -4.41
C PRO A 67 3.64 -7.12 -3.21
N PHE A 68 4.81 -6.54 -3.50
CA PHE A 68 5.73 -6.00 -2.51
C PHE A 68 6.59 -4.88 -3.13
N GLN A 69 7.16 -4.06 -2.27
CA GLN A 69 8.16 -3.03 -2.55
C GLN A 69 9.33 -3.25 -1.59
N GLY A 70 10.44 -3.75 -2.11
CA GLY A 70 11.69 -4.04 -1.39
C GLY A 70 12.81 -3.19 -1.93
#